data_AF-A0A4Y6QZF7-F1
#
_entry.id   AF-A0A4Y6QZF7-F1
#
_cell.length_a   1.000
_cell.length_b   1.000
_cell.length_c   1.000
_cell.angle_alpha   90.00
_cell.angle_beta   90.00
_cell.angle_gamma   90.00
#
_symmetry.space_group_name_H-M   'P 1'
#
loop_
_entity.id
_entity.type
_entity.pdbx_description
1 polymer ?
#
loop_
_entity_poly.entity_id
_entity_poly.type
_entity_poly.pdbx_seq_one_letter_code
_entity_poly.pdbx_strand_id
1 'polypeptide(L)'
;MVLIGKPVSRAGETRIYGHKATTHLVEVEQVLKGDPGDGNLRISSMPPTCTGGESYPDGDPLDPNQRVIIFATMQGGDWFTMTPAQGVLPFQQGTELPFH
;
A
#
# COMPACT_ATOMS: atom_id res chain seq x y z
N MET A 1 4.10 8.69 4.42
CA MET A 1 3.66 7.90 5.57
C MET A 1 4.36 6.55 5.55
N VAL A 2 4.74 6.02 6.71
CA VAL A 2 5.27 4.68 6.90
C VAL A 2 4.51 4.05 8.06
N LEU A 3 3.97 2.86 7.85
CA LEU A 3 3.17 2.16 8.87
C LEU A 3 3.34 0.65 8.76
N ILE A 4 3.09 -0.03 9.88
CA ILE A 4 2.85 -1.46 9.93
C ILE A 4 1.34 -1.67 9.92
N GLY A 5 0.87 -2.57 9.08
CA GLY A 5 -0.54 -2.89 9.02
C GLY A 5 -0.81 -4.16 8.22
N LYS A 6 -2.10 -4.41 8.00
CA LYS A 6 -2.58 -5.58 7.29
C LYS A 6 -3.68 -5.17 6.32
N PRO A 7 -3.52 -5.39 5.00
CA PRO A 7 -4.62 -5.29 4.06
C PRO A 7 -5.68 -6.34 4.38
N VAL A 8 -6.93 -5.92 4.57
CA VAL A 8 -8.02 -6.81 5.00
C VAL A 8 -9.08 -7.03 3.92
N SER A 9 -9.23 -6.09 2.99
CA SER A 9 -10.18 -6.21 1.88
C SER A 9 -9.91 -5.22 0.77
N ARG A 10 -10.39 -5.53 -0.43
CA ARG A 10 -10.49 -4.56 -1.51
C ARG A 10 -11.63 -3.58 -1.21
N ALA A 11 -11.33 -2.29 -1.32
CA ALA A 11 -12.23 -1.18 -1.03
C ALA A 11 -12.62 -0.38 -2.28
N GLY A 12 -12.16 -0.78 -3.46
CA GLY A 12 -12.51 -0.17 -4.74
C GLY A 12 -11.31 -0.08 -5.67
N GLU A 13 -11.40 0.83 -6.64
CA GLU A 13 -10.37 1.06 -7.66
C GLU A 13 -10.30 2.55 -7.99
N THR A 14 -9.11 3.01 -8.37
CA THR A 14 -8.86 4.37 -8.86
C THR A 14 -7.96 4.32 -10.09
N ARG A 15 -7.51 5.48 -10.59
CA ARG A 15 -6.53 5.59 -11.67
C ARG A 15 -5.29 6.35 -11.22
N ILE A 16 -4.13 5.79 -11.54
CA ILE A 16 -2.83 6.43 -11.31
C ILE A 16 -2.10 6.46 -12.65
N TYR A 17 -1.76 7.67 -13.12
CA TYR A 17 -1.16 7.91 -14.45
C TYR A 17 -1.90 7.22 -15.61
N GLY A 18 -3.23 7.09 -15.52
CA GLY A 18 -4.07 6.43 -16.54
C GLY A 18 -4.21 4.91 -16.39
N HIS A 19 -3.47 4.28 -15.48
CA HIS A 19 -3.57 2.85 -15.17
C HIS A 19 -4.54 2.61 -14.02
N LYS A 20 -5.29 1.51 -14.08
CA LYS A 20 -6.15 1.07 -12.99
C LYS A 20 -5.29 0.70 -11.77
N ALA A 21 -5.71 1.15 -10.59
CA ALA A 21 -5.07 0.87 -9.32
C ALA A 21 -6.11 0.34 -8.33
N THR A 22 -5.89 -0.83 -7.73
CA THR A 22 -6.75 -1.39 -6.68
C THR A 22 -6.56 -0.60 -5.40
N THR A 23 -7.68 -0.26 -4.75
CA THR A 23 -7.70 0.36 -3.42
C THR A 23 -8.01 -0.70 -2.38
N HIS A 24 -7.21 -0.75 -1.33
CA HIS A 24 -7.36 -1.70 -0.22
C HIS A 24 -7.69 -0.97 1.07
N LEU A 25 -8.51 -1.62 1.90
CA LEU A 25 -8.70 -1.26 3.29
C LEU A 25 -7.55 -1.88 4.11
N VAL A 26 -6.88 -1.04 4.89
CA VAL A 26 -5.74 -1.43 5.73
C VAL A 26 -6.10 -1.20 7.18
N GLU A 27 -5.98 -2.27 7.98
CA GLU A 27 -5.94 -2.15 9.42
C GLU A 27 -4.54 -1.69 9.83
N VAL A 28 -4.48 -0.52 10.48
CA VAL A 28 -3.21 0.07 10.94
C VAL A 28 -2.88 -0.49 12.30
N GLU A 29 -1.73 -1.17 12.40
CA GLU A 29 -1.21 -1.68 13.68
C GLU A 29 -0.36 -0.61 14.36
N GLN A 30 0.55 0.02 13.61
CA GLN A 30 1.45 1.05 14.14
C GLN A 30 1.84 2.03 13.04
N VAL A 31 1.82 3.32 13.36
CA VAL A 31 2.37 4.36 12.48
C VAL A 31 3.83 4.62 12.87
N LEU A 32 4.74 4.44 11.91
CA LEU A 32 6.18 4.68 12.08
C LEU A 32 6.57 6.10 11.67
N LYS A 33 5.86 6.69 10.69
CA LYS A 33 6.07 8.07 10.24
C LYS A 33 4.82 8.63 9.55
N GLY A 34 4.45 9.87 9.90
CA GLY A 34 3.31 10.58 9.31
C GLY A 34 2.02 10.38 10.11
N ASP A 35 0.88 10.74 9.52
CA ASP A 35 -0.43 10.68 10.14
C ASP A 35 -1.47 10.21 9.10
N PRO A 36 -2.11 9.03 9.29
CA PRO A 36 -3.16 8.54 8.39
C PRO A 36 -4.50 9.27 8.58
N GLY A 37 -4.66 10.06 9.63
CA GLY A 37 -5.95 10.58 10.08
C GLY A 37 -6.79 9.53 10.81
N ASP A 38 -8.04 9.88 11.10
CA ASP A 38 -8.97 9.02 11.83
C ASP A 38 -9.64 7.98 10.92
N GLY A 39 -9.85 6.78 11.45
CA GLY A 39 -10.62 5.71 10.81
C GLY A 39 -9.78 4.71 10.01
N ASN A 40 -10.47 3.85 9.24
CA ASN A 40 -9.80 2.81 8.47
C ASN A 40 -9.08 3.41 7.26
N LEU A 41 -7.81 3.07 7.11
CA LEU A 41 -6.96 3.63 6.08
C LEU A 41 -7.22 2.96 4.72
N ARG A 42 -7.51 3.76 3.70
CA ARG A 42 -7.60 3.30 2.31
C ARG A 42 -6.31 3.63 1.59
N ILE A 43 -5.67 2.63 0.97
CA ILE A 43 -4.44 2.83 0.19
C ILE A 43 -4.61 2.19 -1.17
N SER A 44 -4.33 2.95 -2.22
CA SER A 44 -4.26 2.44 -3.58
C SER A 44 -2.87 1.91 -3.91
N SER A 45 -2.81 0.69 -4.43
CA SER A 45 -1.57 0.03 -4.82
C SER A 45 -1.07 0.61 -6.14
N MET A 46 0.11 1.24 -6.14
CA MET A 46 0.75 1.82 -7.32
C MET A 46 1.01 0.73 -8.38
N PRO A 47 0.35 0.77 -9.55
CA PRO A 47 0.63 -0.19 -10.62
C PRO A 47 1.93 0.19 -11.33
N PRO A 48 2.70 -0.76 -11.89
CA PRO A 48 3.74 -0.45 -12.85
C PRO A 48 3.15 0.28 -14.07
N THR A 49 3.65 1.49 -14.34
CA THR A 49 3.12 2.36 -15.42
C THR A 49 4.04 2.46 -16.63
N CYS A 50 5.31 2.06 -16.50
CA CYS A 50 6.29 2.09 -17.60
C CYS A 50 6.32 0.80 -18.43
N THR A 51 5.57 -0.22 -18.01
CA THR A 51 5.41 -1.49 -18.72
C THR A 51 4.02 -1.48 -19.35
N GLY A 52 3.92 -1.50 -20.69
CA GLY A 52 2.62 -1.70 -21.33
C GLY A 52 2.06 -3.07 -20.95
N GLY A 53 0.81 -3.15 -20.50
CA GLY A 53 0.19 -4.42 -20.10
C GLY A 53 -0.79 -4.33 -18.93
N GLU A 54 -0.99 -5.46 -18.26
CA GLU A 54 -1.85 -5.60 -17.07
C GLU A 54 -1.38 -4.72 -15.90
N SER A 55 -2.30 -4.31 -15.03
CA SER A 55 -1.98 -3.41 -13.91
C SER A 55 -1.12 -4.04 -12.82
N TYR A 56 -1.08 -5.37 -12.71
CA TYR A 56 -0.29 -6.09 -11.69
C TYR A 56 0.20 -7.44 -12.24
N PRO A 57 1.19 -7.46 -13.15
CA PRO A 57 1.63 -8.69 -13.81
C PRO A 57 2.18 -9.73 -12.81
N ASP A 58 2.76 -9.28 -11.70
CA ASP A 58 3.31 -10.14 -10.64
C ASP A 58 2.38 -10.27 -9.42
N GLY A 59 1.13 -9.80 -9.56
CA GLY A 59 0.17 -9.68 -8.46
C GLY A 59 0.23 -8.33 -7.75
N ASP A 60 -0.87 -7.99 -7.06
CA ASP A 60 -0.98 -6.72 -6.35
C ASP A 60 -0.25 -6.81 -4.99
N PRO A 61 0.74 -5.94 -4.71
CA PRO A 61 1.49 -5.93 -3.46
C PRO A 61 0.66 -5.80 -2.18
N LEU A 62 -0.56 -5.25 -2.28
CA LEU A 62 -1.50 -5.09 -1.15
C LEU A 62 -2.58 -6.18 -1.10
N ASP A 63 -2.62 -7.13 -2.03
CA ASP A 63 -3.51 -8.30 -1.94
C ASP A 63 -3.14 -9.32 -0.84
N PRO A 64 -1.91 -9.43 -0.31
CA PRO A 64 -1.65 -10.47 0.67
C PRO A 64 -2.30 -10.13 2.01
N ASN A 65 -3.09 -11.07 2.53
CA ASN A 65 -3.72 -11.03 3.85
C ASN A 65 -2.69 -11.26 4.98
N GLN A 66 -1.57 -10.54 4.94
CA GLN A 66 -0.43 -10.66 5.83
C GLN A 66 0.00 -9.31 6.40
N ARG A 67 0.76 -9.35 7.48
CA ARG A 67 1.36 -8.17 8.10
C ARG A 67 2.49 -7.63 7.24
N VAL A 68 2.46 -6.33 6.96
CA VAL A 68 3.40 -5.65 6.06
C VAL A 68 3.80 -4.28 6.61
N ILE A 69 4.95 -3.78 6.17
CA ILE A 69 5.29 -2.36 6.25
C ILE A 69 4.84 -1.71 4.93
N ILE A 70 4.09 -0.63 5.01
CA ILE A 70 3.60 0.12 3.85
C ILE A 70 4.27 1.49 3.82
N PHE A 71 4.85 1.81 2.66
CA PHE A 71 5.41 3.12 2.34
C PHE A 71 4.41 3.82 1.44
N ALA A 72 3.70 4.80 2.01
CA ALA A 72 2.63 5.50 1.32
C ALA A 72 2.95 6.98 1.14
N THR A 73 2.42 7.56 0.07
CA THR A 73 2.43 9.00 -0.22
C THR A 73 1.02 9.49 -0.50
N MET A 74 0.76 10.76 -0.24
CA MET A 74 -0.56 11.35 -0.51
C MET A 74 -0.50 12.14 -1.82
N GLN A 75 -1.46 11.92 -2.71
CA GLN A 75 -1.62 12.69 -3.95
C GLN A 75 -3.09 13.01 -4.15
N GLY A 76 -3.45 14.27 -4.35
CA GLY A 76 -4.86 14.66 -4.57
C GLY A 76 -5.83 14.30 -3.42
N GLY A 77 -5.32 14.05 -2.21
CA GLY A 77 -6.12 13.64 -1.04
C GLY A 77 -6.23 12.13 -0.82
N ASP A 78 -5.72 11.32 -1.75
CA ASP A 78 -5.71 9.85 -1.64
C ASP A 78 -4.32 9.33 -1.28
N TRP A 79 -4.28 8.22 -0.55
CA TRP A 79 -3.04 7.51 -0.22
C TRP A 79 -2.70 6.48 -1.28
N PHE A 80 -1.43 6.48 -1.68
CA PHE A 80 -0.87 5.55 -2.67
C PHE A 80 0.38 4.90 -2.12
N THR A 81 0.64 3.64 -2.47
CA THR A 81 1.97 3.09 -2.24
C THR A 81 3.00 3.88 -3.05
N MET A 82 4.20 4.06 -2.50
CA MET A 82 5.17 5.02 -3.04
C MET A 82 5.70 4.61 -4.41
N THR A 83 5.93 3.32 -4.62
CA THR A 83 6.33 2.73 -5.90
C THR A 83 5.68 1.35 -6.07
N PRO A 84 5.59 0.81 -7.31
CA PRO A 84 5.01 -0.50 -7.54
C PRO A 84 5.77 -1.63 -6.83
N ALA A 85 7.10 -1.59 -6.81
CA ALA A 85 7.93 -2.69 -6.32
C ALA A 85 8.37 -2.54 -4.86
N GLN A 86 8.41 -1.32 -4.32
CA GLN A 86 8.98 -1.02 -3.00
C GLN A 86 8.00 -0.27 -2.08
N GLY A 87 6.73 -0.20 -2.48
CA GLY A 87 5.67 0.40 -1.69
C GLY A 87 5.19 -0.46 -0.52
N VAL A 88 5.49 -1.77 -0.54
CA VAL A 88 5.08 -2.74 0.48
C VAL A 88 6.24 -3.69 0.76
N LEU A 89 6.54 -3.93 2.03
CA LEU A 89 7.51 -4.93 2.48
C LEU A 89 6.80 -5.95 3.38
N PRO A 90 6.91 -7.26 3.11
CA PRO A 90 6.47 -8.29 4.05
C PRO A 90 7.13 -8.10 5.41
N PHE A 91 6.34 -8.15 6.49
CA PHE A 91 6.85 -7.90 7.83
C PHE A 91 6.21 -8.82 8.86
N GLN A 92 6.83 -9.99 9.04
CA GLN A 92 6.36 -11.02 9.96
C GLN A 92 6.38 -10.53 11.41
N GLN A 93 5.47 -11.08 12.22
CA GLN A 93 5.43 -10.77 13.63
C GLN A 93 6.72 -11.26 14.32
N GLY A 94 7.29 -10.42 15.18
CA GLY A 94 8.55 -10.72 15.88
C GLY A 94 9.82 -10.43 15.08
N THR A 95 9.73 -10.01 13.81
CA THR A 95 10.87 -9.48 13.07
C THR A 95 11.22 -8.08 13.57
N GLU A 96 12.51 -7.78 13.72
CA GLU A 96 12.98 -6.42 14.01
C GLU A 96 12.72 -5.49 12.82
N LEU A 97 12.49 -4.19 13.10
CA LEU A 97 12.34 -3.20 12.04
C LEU A 97 13.58 -3.18 11.14
N PRO A 98 13.42 -3.17 9.80
CA PRO A 98 14.56 -3.24 8.89
C PRO A 98 15.29 -1.89 8.72
N PHE A 99 15.08 -0.95 9.63
CA PHE A 99 15.69 0.38 9.64
C PHE A 99 15.83 0.86 11.09
N HIS A 100 16.95 1.54 11.36
CA HIS A 100 17.37 2.04 12.67
C HIS A 100 17.41 3.57 12.68
#